data_AF-A0A945UBB1-F1
#
_entry.id   AF-A0A945UBB1-F1
#
_cell.length_a   1.000
_cell.length_b   1.000
_cell.length_c   1.000
_cell.angle_alpha   90.00
_cell.angle_beta   90.00
_cell.angle_gamma   90.00
#
_symmetry.space_group_name_H-M   'P 1'
#
loop_
_entity.id
_entity.type
_entity.pdbx_description
1 polymer ?
#
loop_
_entity_poly.entity_id
_entity_poly.type
_entity_poly.pdbx_seq_one_letter_code
_entity_poly.pdbx_strand_id
1 'polypeptide(L)'
;MNPNSVTPNPRYTFQRNSLYYFRYTLPFDISKVVGKQGLRYSLRTGYIREAERKARKLAGTVETFISEIRHESHKTMNLSAQQLQDILKQYLLKVLEDDEDKRIENE
;
A
#
# COMPACT_ATOMS: atom_id res chain seq x y z
N MET A 1 19.39 22.44 20.29
CA MET A 1 18.91 21.29 19.48
C MET A 1 17.58 20.85 20.07
N ASN A 2 16.49 20.93 19.32
CA ASN A 2 15.13 20.68 19.83
C ASN A 2 14.79 19.18 19.60
N PRO A 3 14.45 18.37 20.63
CA PRO A 3 14.28 16.92 20.49
C PRO A 3 12.90 16.47 19.97
N ASN A 4 12.04 17.39 19.53
CA ASN A 4 10.67 17.08 19.08
C ASN A 4 10.51 17.03 17.56
N SER A 5 11.39 16.34 16.84
CA SER A 5 11.06 15.89 15.48
C SER A 5 10.07 14.73 15.58
N VAL A 6 8.81 15.04 15.86
CA VAL A 6 7.70 14.13 15.59
C VAL A 6 7.81 13.84 14.09
N THR A 7 8.30 12.67 13.71
CA THR A 7 8.24 12.24 12.32
C THR A 7 6.78 12.30 11.92
N PRO A 8 6.38 13.19 10.99
CA PRO A 8 4.99 13.27 10.60
C PRO A 8 4.59 11.88 10.12
N ASN A 9 3.51 11.35 10.70
CA ASN A 9 2.98 10.05 10.36
C ASN A 9 2.89 9.98 8.83
N PRO A 10 3.56 9.03 8.16
CA PRO A 10 3.71 9.06 6.72
C PRO A 10 2.33 9.16 6.07
N ARG A 11 2.09 10.27 5.37
CA ARG A 11 0.85 10.50 4.64
C ARG A 11 0.87 9.66 3.38
N TYR A 12 0.31 8.46 3.49
CA TYR A 12 0.08 7.55 2.37
C TYR A 12 -1.06 8.00 1.46
N THR A 13 -1.66 9.17 1.70
CA THR A 13 -2.78 9.70 0.93
C THR A 13 -2.40 10.95 0.15
N PHE A 14 -3.00 11.10 -1.03
CA PHE A 14 -3.06 12.38 -1.75
C PHE A 14 -4.45 12.52 -2.40
N GLN A 15 -4.92 13.75 -2.58
CA GLN A 15 -6.22 14.02 -3.19
C GLN A 15 -6.06 14.41 -4.66
N ARG A 16 -6.95 13.91 -5.53
CA ARG A 16 -7.08 14.31 -6.93
C ARG A 16 -8.54 14.23 -7.34
N ASN A 17 -9.08 15.30 -7.94
CA ASN A 17 -10.48 15.36 -8.39
C ASN A 17 -11.47 14.94 -7.29
N SER A 18 -11.32 15.50 -6.09
CA SER A 18 -12.14 15.19 -4.90
C SER A 18 -12.06 13.75 -4.37
N LEU A 19 -11.27 12.86 -4.98
CA LEU A 19 -11.02 11.51 -4.50
C LEU A 19 -9.63 11.39 -3.88
N TYR A 20 -9.53 10.58 -2.83
CA TYR A 20 -8.25 10.23 -2.24
C TYR A 20 -7.64 8.99 -2.89
N TYR A 21 -6.32 9.02 -2.99
CA TYR A 21 -5.50 7.97 -3.55
C TYR A 21 -4.40 7.59 -2.56
N PHE A 22 -4.09 6.30 -2.52
CA PHE A 22 -2.92 5.75 -1.87
C PHE A 22 -1.67 6.11 -2.69
N ARG A 23 -0.59 6.48 -2.01
CA ARG A 23 0.76 6.63 -2.56
C ARG A 23 1.75 5.96 -1.62
N TYR A 24 2.60 5.11 -2.20
CA TYR A 24 3.70 4.49 -1.48
C TYR A 24 4.93 4.39 -2.39
N THR A 25 6.10 4.74 -1.87
CA THR A 25 7.38 4.63 -2.59
C THR A 25 8.06 3.34 -2.17
N LEU A 26 8.35 2.45 -3.12
CA LEU A 26 8.99 1.18 -2.81
C LEU A 26 10.48 1.39 -2.48
N PRO A 27 11.04 0.65 -1.50
CA PRO A 27 12.48 0.60 -1.29
C PRO A 27 13.24 0.20 -2.56
N PHE A 28 14.47 0.68 -2.74
CA PHE A 28 15.23 0.49 -3.98
C PHE A 28 15.47 -0.98 -4.35
N ASP A 29 15.75 -1.82 -3.36
CA ASP A 29 15.89 -3.27 -3.50
C ASP A 29 14.61 -3.91 -4.06
N ILE A 30 13.46 -3.56 -3.50
CA ILE A 30 12.15 -4.06 -3.93
C ILE A 30 11.76 -3.50 -5.29
N SER A 31 12.07 -2.23 -5.53
CA SER A 31 11.78 -1.56 -6.80
C SER A 31 12.43 -2.26 -7.99
N LYS A 32 13.65 -2.77 -7.81
CA LYS A 32 14.34 -3.56 -8.84
C LYS A 32 13.65 -4.90 -9.11
N VAL A 33 13.18 -5.57 -8.07
CA VAL A 33 12.55 -6.88 -8.16
C VAL A 33 11.16 -6.78 -8.80
N VAL A 34 10.37 -5.79 -8.36
CA VAL A 34 8.99 -5.59 -8.83
C VAL A 34 8.94 -4.78 -10.14
N GLY A 35 10.00 -4.05 -10.49
CA GLY A 35 10.04 -3.19 -11.68
C GLY A 35 9.19 -1.92 -11.57
N LYS A 36 8.86 -1.48 -10.35
CA LYS A 36 8.08 -0.25 -10.09
C LYS A 36 8.74 0.58 -8.99
N GLN A 37 8.73 1.90 -9.15
CA GLN A 37 9.25 2.83 -8.13
C GLN A 37 8.24 3.16 -7.04
N GLY A 38 6.95 3.08 -7.35
CA GLY A 38 5.91 3.39 -6.39
C GLY A 38 4.54 2.91 -6.81
N LEU A 39 3.64 2.91 -5.84
CA LEU A 39 2.28 2.42 -5.94
C LEU A 39 1.33 3.61 -5.89
N ARG A 40 0.30 3.57 -6.73
CA ARG A 40 -0.80 4.55 -6.74
C ARG A 40 -2.11 3.82 -6.95
N TYR A 41 -3.03 3.94 -5.99
CA TYR A 41 -4.34 3.28 -6.04
C TYR A 41 -5.43 4.22 -5.55
N SER A 42 -6.59 4.23 -6.21
CA SER A 42 -7.75 4.97 -5.69
C SER A 42 -8.23 4.32 -4.40
N LEU A 43 -8.47 5.14 -3.37
CA LEU A 43 -9.08 4.69 -2.11
C LEU A 43 -10.61 4.68 -2.18
N ARG A 44 -11.17 5.05 -3.35
CA ARG A 44 -12.60 5.04 -3.67
C ARG A 44 -13.44 5.88 -2.70
N THR A 45 -12.86 6.94 -2.13
CA THR A 45 -13.55 7.82 -1.19
C THR A 45 -13.05 9.25 -1.30
N GLY A 46 -13.95 10.21 -1.11
CA GLY A 46 -13.64 11.63 -0.93
C GLY A 46 -13.48 12.03 0.54
N TYR A 47 -13.66 11.09 1.48
CA TYR A 47 -13.59 11.35 2.91
C TYR A 47 -12.20 11.05 3.46
N ILE A 48 -11.54 12.06 4.03
CA ILE A 48 -10.15 11.95 4.50
C ILE A 48 -9.95 10.86 5.57
N ARG A 49 -10.89 10.73 6.53
CA ARG A 49 -10.78 9.74 7.61
C ARG A 49 -10.83 8.31 7.09
N GLU A 50 -11.70 8.05 6.12
CA GLU A 50 -11.77 6.75 5.44
C GLU A 50 -10.52 6.51 4.61
N ALA A 51 -10.07 7.52 3.87
CA ALA A 51 -8.86 7.44 3.08
C ALA A 51 -7.64 7.09 3.94
N GLU A 52 -7.44 7.77 5.07
CA GLU A 52 -6.33 7.49 6.00
C GLU A 52 -6.41 6.10 6.63
N ARG A 53 -7.62 5.61 6.93
CA ARG A 53 -7.81 4.23 7.40
C ARG A 53 -7.42 3.22 6.32
N LYS A 54 -7.97 3.33 5.12
CA LYS A 54 -7.68 2.44 3.98
C LYS A 54 -6.19 2.49 3.63
N ALA A 55 -5.62 3.68 3.55
CA ALA A 55 -4.21 3.86 3.23
C ALA A 55 -3.27 3.23 4.26
N ARG A 56 -3.60 3.28 5.57
CA ARG A 56 -2.84 2.57 6.60
C ARG A 56 -2.91 1.06 6.44
N LYS A 57 -4.08 0.50 6.12
CA LYS A 57 -4.22 -0.93 5.82
C LYS A 57 -3.36 -1.33 4.62
N LEU A 58 -3.47 -0.58 3.52
CA LEU A 58 -2.65 -0.82 2.33
C LEU A 58 -1.15 -0.72 2.62
N ALA A 59 -0.72 0.28 3.38
CA ALA A 59 0.69 0.41 3.79
C ALA A 59 1.15 -0.83 4.56
N GLY A 60 0.39 -1.29 5.55
CA GLY A 60 0.70 -2.53 6.28
C GLY A 60 0.84 -3.74 5.35
N THR A 61 -0.06 -3.89 4.38
CA THR A 61 0.00 -4.97 3.38
C THR A 61 1.25 -4.86 2.49
N VAL A 62 1.63 -3.65 2.07
CA VAL A 62 2.88 -3.43 1.30
C VAL A 62 4.10 -3.80 2.14
N GLU A 63 4.15 -3.39 3.42
CA GLU A 63 5.25 -3.74 4.32
C GLU A 63 5.38 -5.25 4.53
N THR A 64 4.25 -5.96 4.71
CA THR A 64 4.24 -7.42 4.81
C THR A 64 4.79 -8.06 3.53
N PHE A 65 4.34 -7.62 2.36
CA PHE A 65 4.84 -8.12 1.08
C PHE A 65 6.34 -7.87 0.88
N ILE A 66 6.83 -6.69 1.28
CA ILE A 66 8.26 -6.36 1.26
C ILE A 66 9.05 -7.29 2.18
N SER A 67 8.52 -7.54 3.38
CA SER A 67 9.11 -8.47 4.34
C SER A 67 9.20 -9.88 3.77
N GLU A 68 8.13 -10.38 3.16
CA GLU A 68 8.09 -11.68 2.49
C GLU A 68 9.14 -11.80 1.38
N ILE A 69 9.29 -10.77 0.53
CA ILE A 69 10.33 -10.76 -0.51
C ILE A 69 11.73 -10.83 0.10
N ARG A 70 11.97 -10.08 1.19
CA ARG A 70 13.28 -10.02 1.84
C ARG A 70 13.64 -11.31 2.58
N HIS A 71 12.67 -11.97 3.20
CA HIS A 71 12.87 -13.20 3.97
C HIS A 71 12.82 -14.48 3.10
N GLU A 72 11.95 -14.52 2.09
CA GLU A 72 11.76 -15.68 1.20
C GLU A 72 12.38 -15.45 -0.20
N SER A 73 13.60 -14.92 -0.24
CA SER A 73 14.32 -14.57 -1.48
C SER A 73 14.39 -15.72 -2.50
N HIS A 74 14.40 -16.97 -2.02
CA HIS A 74 14.49 -18.18 -2.83
C HIS A 74 13.16 -18.59 -3.50
N LYS A 75 12.00 -18.31 -2.90
CA LYS A 75 10.70 -18.54 -3.54
C LYS A 75 10.35 -17.43 -4.54
N THR A 76 10.75 -16.20 -4.23
CA THR A 76 10.52 -15.03 -5.09
C THR A 76 11.45 -14.98 -6.30
N MET A 77 12.62 -15.66 -6.26
CA MET A 77 13.53 -15.81 -7.40
C MET A 77 12.91 -16.45 -8.64
N ASN A 78 11.86 -17.27 -8.48
CA ASN A 78 11.18 -17.94 -9.60
C ASN A 78 10.00 -17.14 -10.17
N LEU A 79 9.67 -16.00 -9.57
CA LEU A 79 8.56 -15.15 -10.03
C LEU A 79 9.11 -14.02 -10.90
N SER A 80 8.49 -13.84 -12.06
CA SER A 80 8.73 -12.65 -12.87
C SER A 80 8.26 -11.39 -12.15
N ALA A 81 8.84 -10.24 -12.49
CA ALA A 81 8.39 -8.94 -12.00
C ALA A 81 6.88 -8.72 -12.23
N GLN A 82 6.34 -9.22 -13.35
CA GLN A 82 4.92 -9.13 -13.66
C GLN A 82 4.06 -9.93 -12.67
N GLN A 83 4.45 -11.17 -12.36
CA GLN A 83 3.74 -11.99 -11.37
C GLN A 83 3.78 -11.34 -9.97
N LEU A 84 4.91 -10.77 -9.57
CA LEU A 84 5.02 -10.04 -8.31
C LEU A 84 4.13 -8.80 -8.28
N GLN A 85 4.05 -8.05 -9.38
CA GLN A 85 3.13 -6.93 -9.52
C GLN A 85 1.67 -7.38 -9.42
N ASP A 86 1.31 -8.51 -10.02
CA ASP A 86 -0.05 -9.04 -9.99
C ASP A 86 -0.42 -9.53 -8.59
N ILE A 87 0.47 -10.25 -7.90
CA ILE A 87 0.27 -10.66 -6.49
C ILE A 87 0.06 -9.43 -5.60
N LEU A 88 0.96 -8.45 -5.69
CA LEU A 88 0.84 -7.21 -4.91
C LEU A 88 -0.47 -6.48 -5.22
N LYS A 89 -0.86 -6.39 -6.49
CA LYS A 89 -2.14 -5.80 -6.89
C LYS A 89 -3.33 -6.55 -6.28
N GLN A 90 -3.33 -7.88 -6.30
CA GLN A 90 -4.41 -8.68 -5.73
C GLN A 90 -4.54 -8.46 -4.22
N TYR A 91 -3.43 -8.42 -3.49
CA TYR A 91 -3.43 -8.13 -2.05
C TYR A 91 -4.03 -6.75 -1.76
N LEU A 92 -3.64 -5.73 -2.52
CA LEU A 92 -4.14 -4.37 -2.32
C LEU A 92 -5.63 -4.22 -2.68
N LEU A 93 -6.09 -4.89 -3.75
CA LEU A 93 -7.51 -4.87 -4.12
C LEU A 93 -8.36 -5.60 -3.07
N LYS A 94 -7.91 -6.77 -2.61
CA LYS A 94 -8.61 -7.52 -1.57
C LYS A 94 -8.77 -6.72 -0.28
N VAL A 95 -7.73 -5.99 0.14
CA VAL A 95 -7.80 -5.13 1.34
C VAL A 95 -8.80 -3.99 1.18
N LEU A 96 -8.98 -3.45 -0.03
CA LEU A 96 -9.99 -2.43 -0.31
C LEU A 96 -11.40 -3.03 -0.28
N GLU A 97 -11.59 -4.22 -0.84
CA GLU A 97 -12.87 -4.95 -0.83
C GLU A 97 -13.26 -5.32 0.60
N ASP A 98 -12.36 -5.94 1.36
CA ASP A 98 -12.58 -6.29 2.76
C ASP A 98 -12.85 -5.05 3.67
N ASP A 99 -12.42 -3.84 3.28
CA ASP A 99 -12.75 -2.58 3.99
C ASP A 99 -14.12 -2.02 3.61
N GLU A 100 -14.59 -2.25 2.37
CA GLU A 100 -15.96 -1.88 1.95
C GLU A 100 -17.00 -2.83 2.55
N ASP A 101 -16.76 -4.15 2.51
CA ASP A 101 -17.71 -5.16 3.02
C ASP A 101 -17.97 -4.97 4.51
N LYS A 102 -16.92 -4.67 5.29
CA LYS A 102 -17.03 -4.32 6.72
C LYS A 102 -17.83 -3.05 6.98
N ARG A 103 -18.00 -2.17 5.99
CA ARG A 103 -18.89 -1.00 6.15
C ARG A 103 -20.34 -1.43 6.01
N ILE A 104 -20.64 -2.25 4.99
CA ILE A 104 -22.00 -2.72 4.68
C ILE A 104 -22.56 -3.57 5.84
N GLU A 105 -21.72 -4.40 6.48
CA GLU A 105 -22.15 -5.24 7.61
C GLU A 105 -22.42 -4.46 8.92
N ASN A 106 -21.96 -3.20 9.04
CA ASN A 106 -22.07 -2.39 10.25
C ASN A 106 -23.02 -1.18 10.09
N GLU A 107 -23.79 -1.10 9.00
CA GLU A 107 -24.89 -0.14 8.76
C GLU A 107 -26.25 -0.80 9.02
#